data_AF-A0A7X7QB76-F1
#
_entry.id   AF-A0A7X7QB76-F1
#
_cell.length_a   1.000
_cell.length_b   1.000
_cell.length_c   1.000
_cell.angle_alpha   90.00
_cell.angle_beta   90.00
_cell.angle_gamma   90.00
#
_symmetry.space_group_name_H-M   'P 1'
#
loop_
_entity.id
_entity.type
_entity.pdbx_description
1 polymer ?
#
loop_
_entity_poly.entity_id
_entity_poly.type
_entity_poly.pdbx_seq_one_letter_code
_entity_poly.pdbx_strand_id
1 'polypeptide(L)'
;LILGRTLAEQIAEAVGSDDTNDWPGRRVTLYPLPLTVAGQSRVAIRARAANGATAAPVQSGASTVQLTRPLTPVQVKEAIQRKVARATPAQRTTEASAGQRGLLAGKLEECWPADPDAARKRRSVTVFLIGRQSVSEATAAEGSALLDWLLDPASVAEGTYDLHPAARQEAEAILREALVAAGQTSLPLGANGNRMGGAHE
;
A
#
# COMPACT_ATOMS: atom_id res chain seq x y z
N LEU A 1 33.28 -15.49 0.88
CA LEU A 1 32.64 -14.16 0.99
C LEU A 1 31.92 -14.13 2.33
N ILE A 2 32.25 -13.20 3.22
CA ILE A 2 31.49 -13.00 4.46
C ILE A 2 30.47 -11.91 4.17
N LEU A 3 29.19 -12.23 4.33
CA LEU A 3 28.11 -11.26 4.19
C LEU A 3 28.05 -10.39 5.44
N GLY A 4 28.58 -9.17 5.32
CA GLY A 4 28.31 -8.14 6.33
C GLY A 4 26.83 -7.75 6.29
N ARG A 5 26.27 -7.32 7.43
CA ARG A 5 24.87 -6.90 7.57
C ARG A 5 24.38 -6.05 6.40
N THR A 6 25.12 -5.00 6.07
CA THR A 6 24.74 -4.08 5.00
C THR A 6 24.74 -4.73 3.62
N LEU A 7 25.62 -5.70 3.37
CA LEU A 7 25.62 -6.43 2.10
C LEU A 7 24.44 -7.41 2.03
N ALA A 8 24.09 -8.06 3.15
CA ALA A 8 22.93 -8.92 3.24
C ALA A 8 21.62 -8.15 3.04
N GLU A 9 21.48 -6.98 3.66
CA GLU A 9 20.33 -6.07 3.48
C GLU A 9 20.20 -5.63 2.01
N GLN A 10 21.30 -5.28 1.36
CA GLN A 10 21.27 -4.89 -0.07
C GLN A 10 20.92 -6.05 -1.00
N ILE A 11 21.30 -7.28 -0.64
CA ILE A 11 20.92 -8.46 -1.40
C ILE A 11 19.45 -8.77 -1.17
N ALA A 12 18.97 -8.73 0.08
CA ALA A 12 17.57 -8.90 0.43
C ALA A 12 16.67 -7.90 -0.33
N GLU A 13 17.08 -6.64 -0.37
CA GLU A 13 16.42 -5.59 -1.15
C GLU A 13 16.43 -5.91 -2.65
N ALA A 14 17.59 -6.32 -3.20
CA ALA A 14 17.73 -6.61 -4.61
C ALA A 14 16.94 -7.87 -5.06
N VAL A 15 16.75 -8.85 -4.19
CA VAL A 15 16.01 -10.09 -4.47
C VAL A 15 14.53 -10.02 -4.05
N GLY A 16 14.17 -9.05 -3.21
CA GLY A 16 12.82 -8.82 -2.70
C GLY A 16 12.41 -9.76 -1.57
N SER A 17 13.34 -10.38 -0.85
CA SER A 17 13.06 -11.22 0.32
C SER A 17 14.16 -11.11 1.38
N ASP A 18 13.76 -10.94 2.63
CA ASP A 18 14.65 -10.98 3.80
C ASP A 18 15.01 -12.42 4.21
N ASP A 19 14.20 -13.41 3.76
CA ASP A 19 14.45 -14.82 4.01
C ASP A 19 15.48 -15.36 3.02
N THR A 20 16.59 -15.87 3.54
CA THR A 20 17.70 -16.36 2.72
C THR A 20 17.39 -17.63 1.96
N ASN A 21 16.34 -18.38 2.31
CA ASN A 21 15.90 -19.56 1.56
C ASN A 21 15.21 -19.18 0.24
N ASP A 22 14.75 -17.93 0.09
CA ASP A 22 14.14 -17.42 -1.14
C ASP A 22 15.15 -16.83 -2.15
N TRP A 23 16.42 -16.73 -1.74
CA TRP A 23 17.48 -16.14 -2.56
C TRP A 23 17.98 -17.02 -3.72
N PRO A 24 18.03 -18.37 -3.60
CA PRO A 24 18.49 -19.23 -4.69
C PRO A 24 17.72 -18.98 -6.01
N GLY A 25 18.46 -18.86 -7.11
CA GLY A 25 17.89 -18.58 -8.44
C GLY A 25 17.64 -17.09 -8.75
N ARG A 26 17.76 -16.19 -7.77
CA ARG A 26 17.69 -14.74 -7.96
C ARG A 26 19.06 -14.18 -8.37
N ARG A 27 19.07 -13.14 -9.22
CA ARG A 27 20.31 -12.53 -9.74
C ARG A 27 20.52 -11.14 -9.15
N VAL A 28 21.73 -10.87 -8.68
CA VAL A 28 22.18 -9.56 -8.19
C VAL A 28 23.45 -9.13 -8.91
N THR A 29 23.71 -7.83 -8.97
CA THR A 29 24.97 -7.25 -9.45
C THR A 29 25.77 -6.72 -8.28
N LEU A 30 27.00 -7.19 -8.14
CA LEU A 30 27.95 -6.67 -7.15
C LEU A 30 28.84 -5.59 -7.81
N TYR A 31 29.11 -4.52 -7.09
CA TYR A 31 30.01 -3.46 -7.56
C TYR A 31 30.85 -2.88 -6.41
N PRO A 32 32.11 -2.50 -6.67
CA PRO A 32 32.95 -1.83 -5.69
C PRO A 32 32.52 -0.36 -5.54
N LEU A 33 32.47 0.12 -4.29
CA LEU A 33 32.22 1.51 -3.95
C LEU A 33 33.33 2.01 -3.01
N PRO A 34 34.14 3.00 -3.42
CA PRO A 34 35.12 3.62 -2.53
C PRO A 34 34.40 4.41 -1.42
N LEU A 35 34.84 4.21 -0.18
CA LEU A 35 34.30 4.83 1.03
C LEU A 35 35.44 5.28 1.94
N THR A 36 35.29 6.44 2.55
CA THR A 36 36.21 6.90 3.60
C THR A 36 35.66 6.47 4.95
N VAL A 37 36.40 5.61 5.67
CA VAL A 37 36.03 5.15 7.02
C VAL A 37 37.13 5.56 7.98
N ALA A 38 36.79 6.37 8.99
CA ALA A 38 37.73 6.90 9.97
C ALA A 38 38.98 7.58 9.32
N GLY A 39 38.76 8.33 8.23
CA GLY A 39 39.83 9.04 7.52
C GLY A 39 40.67 8.18 6.56
N GLN A 40 40.43 6.86 6.47
CA GLN A 40 41.10 5.97 5.53
C GLN A 40 40.18 5.60 4.36
N SER A 41 40.67 5.68 3.12
CA SER A 41 39.95 5.22 1.93
C SER A 41 39.93 3.69 1.89
N ARG A 42 38.74 3.10 1.79
CA ARG A 42 38.48 1.66 1.70
C ARG A 42 37.49 1.37 0.59
N VAL A 43 37.58 0.20 -0.04
CA VAL A 43 36.61 -0.22 -1.06
C VAL A 43 35.62 -1.20 -0.42
N ALA A 44 34.33 -0.83 -0.42
CA ALA A 44 33.26 -1.72 0.00
C ALA A 44 32.61 -2.39 -1.20
N ILE A 45 32.20 -3.64 -1.05
CA ILE A 45 31.40 -4.34 -2.06
C ILE A 45 29.93 -4.08 -1.75
N ARG A 46 29.18 -3.59 -2.74
CA ARG A 46 27.75 -3.30 -2.65
C ARG A 46 26.97 -4.19 -3.61
N ALA A 47 25.71 -4.46 -3.30
CA ALA A 47 24.80 -5.20 -4.16
C ALA A 47 23.67 -4.29 -4.70
N ARG A 48 23.20 -4.58 -5.91
CA ARG A 48 21.98 -4.02 -6.51
C ARG A 48 21.27 -5.07 -7.36
N ALA A 49 20.03 -4.80 -7.76
CA ALA A 49 19.31 -5.63 -8.72
C ALA A 49 20.10 -5.81 -10.02
N ALA A 50 20.07 -7.01 -10.60
CA ALA A 50 20.74 -7.28 -11.88
C ALA A 50 20.05 -6.54 -13.03
N ASN A 51 20.83 -5.94 -13.94
CA ASN A 51 20.32 -5.23 -15.12
C ASN A 51 19.34 -6.14 -15.90
N GLY A 52 18.07 -5.74 -15.94
CA GLY A 52 16.97 -6.50 -16.57
C GLY A 52 15.90 -7.00 -15.60
N ALA A 53 16.15 -6.98 -14.29
CA ALA A 53 15.10 -7.06 -13.30
C ALA A 53 14.55 -5.65 -13.08
N THR A 54 13.44 -5.32 -13.74
CA THR A 54 12.60 -4.19 -13.35
C THR A 54 12.04 -4.49 -11.96
N ALA A 55 12.84 -4.21 -10.93
CA ALA A 55 12.39 -4.20 -9.56
C ALA A 55 11.37 -3.07 -9.45
N ALA A 56 10.11 -3.43 -9.29
CA ALA A 56 9.10 -2.52 -8.76
C ALA A 56 9.69 -1.84 -7.51
N PRO A 57 9.47 -0.53 -7.31
CA PRO A 57 10.14 0.21 -6.25
C PRO A 57 9.73 -0.32 -4.87
N VAL A 58 10.59 -1.15 -4.28
CA VAL A 58 10.52 -1.53 -2.87
C VAL A 58 11.14 -0.41 -2.05
N GLN A 59 10.32 0.52 -1.58
CA GLN A 59 10.73 1.55 -0.63
C GLN A 59 10.63 1.00 0.79
N SER A 60 11.71 0.40 1.30
CA SER A 60 11.91 0.16 2.74
C SER A 60 13.10 0.96 3.22
N GLY A 61 12.84 2.21 3.59
CA GLY A 61 13.79 3.07 4.29
C GLY A 61 13.11 3.72 5.47
N ALA A 62 13.48 3.32 6.69
CA ALA A 62 13.16 4.04 7.91
C ALA A 62 13.85 5.41 7.87
N SER A 63 13.17 6.38 7.31
CA SER A 63 13.35 7.79 7.58
C SER A 63 11.97 8.27 8.04
N THR A 64 11.91 9.10 9.08
CA THR A 64 10.72 9.89 9.39
C THR A 64 10.49 10.94 8.30
N VAL A 65 10.36 10.49 7.04
CA VAL A 65 9.75 11.26 5.97
C VAL A 65 8.29 11.30 6.38
N GLN A 66 7.82 12.46 6.85
CA GLN A 66 6.40 12.74 6.91
C GLN A 66 5.85 12.46 5.51
N LEU A 67 5.17 11.33 5.34
CA LEU A 67 4.55 10.99 4.07
C LEU A 67 3.54 12.10 3.77
N THR A 68 3.86 12.93 2.78
CA THR A 68 3.03 14.05 2.41
C THR A 68 1.91 13.50 1.55
N ARG A 69 0.65 13.72 1.97
CA ARG A 69 -0.52 13.26 1.22
C ARG A 69 -0.60 14.00 -0.13
N PRO A 70 -1.10 13.39 -1.21
CA PRO A 70 -1.78 12.09 -1.24
C PRO A 70 -0.83 10.89 -1.22
N LEU A 71 -1.21 9.86 -0.47
CA LEU A 71 -0.55 8.57 -0.41
C LEU A 71 -0.95 7.65 -1.57
N THR A 72 -0.03 6.82 -2.04
CA THR A 72 -0.38 5.70 -2.93
C THR A 72 -1.16 4.61 -2.20
N PRO A 73 -1.93 3.74 -2.89
CA PRO A 73 -2.69 2.67 -2.25
C PRO A 73 -1.87 1.78 -1.33
N VAL A 74 -0.66 1.43 -1.76
CA VAL A 74 0.29 0.63 -0.97
C VAL A 74 0.76 1.41 0.27
N GLN A 75 1.09 2.69 0.14
CA GLN A 75 1.49 3.52 1.29
C GLN A 75 0.37 3.66 2.33
N VAL A 76 -0.90 3.79 1.90
CA VAL A 76 -2.04 3.79 2.83
C VAL A 76 -2.14 2.46 3.57
N LYS A 77 -2.07 1.33 2.84
CA LYS A 77 -2.11 -0.01 3.43
C LYS A 77 -0.99 -0.24 4.43
N GLU A 78 0.24 0.11 4.08
CA GLU A 78 1.41 0.00 4.94
C GLU A 78 1.30 0.89 6.19
N ALA A 79 0.77 2.11 6.05
CA ALA A 79 0.55 3.01 7.18
C ALA A 79 -0.47 2.42 8.17
N ILE A 80 -1.58 1.88 7.66
CA ILE A 80 -2.61 1.21 8.47
C ILE A 80 -2.03 -0.01 9.17
N GLN A 81 -1.34 -0.90 8.44
CA GLN A 81 -0.75 -2.11 9.02
C GLN A 81 0.29 -1.78 10.09
N ARG A 82 1.13 -0.76 9.86
CA ARG A 82 2.10 -0.28 10.85
C ARG A 82 1.41 0.23 12.11
N LYS A 83 0.28 0.93 11.98
CA LYS A 83 -0.49 1.42 13.12
C LYS A 83 -1.18 0.27 13.88
N VAL A 84 -1.76 -0.69 13.16
CA VAL A 84 -2.33 -1.91 13.75
C VAL A 84 -1.27 -2.70 14.50
N ALA A 85 -0.07 -2.87 13.94
CA ALA A 85 1.04 -3.60 14.57
C ALA A 85 1.53 -2.94 15.88
N ARG A 86 1.37 -1.62 16.02
CA ARG A 86 1.70 -0.87 17.24
C ARG A 86 0.58 -0.89 18.29
N ALA A 87 -0.64 -1.30 17.92
CA ALA A 87 -1.75 -1.40 18.85
C ALA A 87 -1.54 -2.54 19.86
N THR A 88 -2.18 -2.43 21.02
CA THR A 88 -2.08 -3.48 22.04
C THR A 88 -2.66 -4.80 21.52
N PRO A 89 -2.21 -5.96 22.03
CA PRO A 89 -2.78 -7.25 21.63
C PRO A 89 -4.31 -7.29 21.78
N ALA A 90 -4.84 -6.70 22.85
CA ALA A 90 -6.29 -6.60 23.07
C ALA A 90 -6.99 -5.79 21.96
N GLN A 91 -6.44 -4.64 21.56
CA GLN A 91 -7.03 -3.82 20.48
C GLN A 91 -7.01 -4.52 19.11
N ARG A 92 -6.06 -5.41 18.87
CA ARG A 92 -5.96 -6.20 17.63
C ARG A 92 -6.95 -7.36 17.55
N THR A 93 -7.58 -7.73 18.68
CA THR A 93 -8.55 -8.84 18.73
C THR A 93 -9.96 -8.38 19.04
N THR A 94 -10.10 -7.29 19.79
CA THR A 94 -11.41 -6.73 20.14
C THR A 94 -12.05 -6.08 18.92
N GLU A 95 -13.33 -6.35 18.70
CA GLU A 95 -14.12 -5.72 17.64
C GLU A 95 -14.22 -4.21 17.83
N ALA A 96 -14.23 -3.45 16.74
CA ALA A 96 -14.47 -2.02 16.81
C ALA A 96 -15.86 -1.73 17.38
N SER A 97 -15.98 -0.65 18.15
CA SER A 97 -17.26 -0.28 18.76
C SER A 97 -18.32 0.05 17.69
N ALA A 98 -19.60 -0.08 18.03
CA ALA A 98 -20.69 0.27 17.09
C ALA A 98 -20.56 1.70 16.55
N GLY A 99 -20.17 2.66 17.40
CA GLY A 99 -19.91 4.04 17.00
C GLY A 99 -18.75 4.17 16.01
N GLN A 100 -17.62 3.50 16.27
CA GLN A 100 -16.47 3.49 15.34
C GLN A 100 -16.84 2.89 13.99
N ARG A 101 -17.58 1.77 13.98
CA ARG A 101 -18.01 1.09 12.75
C ARG A 101 -18.97 1.96 11.93
N GLY A 102 -19.91 2.64 12.60
CA GLY A 102 -20.85 3.57 11.95
C GLY A 102 -20.15 4.79 11.36
N LEU A 103 -19.26 5.43 12.13
CA LEU A 103 -18.48 6.58 11.66
C LEU A 103 -17.60 6.21 10.45
N LEU A 104 -16.90 5.08 10.54
CA LEU A 104 -16.05 4.59 9.47
C LEU A 104 -16.86 4.29 8.20
N ALA A 105 -18.01 3.63 8.34
CA ALA A 105 -18.90 3.31 7.23
C ALA A 105 -19.37 4.58 6.51
N GLY A 106 -19.82 5.60 7.26
CA GLY A 106 -20.30 6.86 6.72
C GLY A 106 -19.18 7.68 6.06
N LYS A 107 -18.01 7.78 6.71
CA LYS A 107 -16.88 8.56 6.18
C LYS A 107 -16.25 7.95 4.94
N LEU A 108 -16.21 6.61 4.84
CA LEU A 108 -15.79 5.95 3.60
C LEU A 108 -16.75 6.21 2.44
N GLU A 109 -18.07 6.23 2.69
CA GLU A 109 -19.06 6.54 1.65
C GLU A 109 -19.01 8.02 1.25
N GLU A 110 -18.68 8.93 2.18
CA GLU A 110 -18.47 10.36 1.92
C GLU A 110 -17.30 10.66 0.96
N CYS A 111 -16.45 9.66 0.68
CA CYS A 111 -15.46 9.76 -0.40
C CYS A 111 -16.10 9.82 -1.80
N TRP A 112 -17.31 9.29 -1.96
CA TRP A 112 -18.08 9.29 -3.22
C TRP A 112 -19.48 9.87 -2.98
N PRO A 113 -19.60 11.19 -2.78
CA PRO A 113 -20.88 11.81 -2.48
C PRO A 113 -21.88 11.58 -3.62
N ALA A 114 -23.13 11.25 -3.25
CA ALA A 114 -24.23 10.96 -4.16
C ALA A 114 -24.03 9.76 -5.12
N ASP A 115 -23.07 8.89 -4.84
CA ASP A 115 -22.82 7.69 -5.63
C ASP A 115 -23.65 6.49 -5.12
N PRO A 116 -24.53 5.89 -5.94
CA PRO A 116 -25.35 4.75 -5.53
C PRO A 116 -24.52 3.49 -5.22
N ASP A 117 -23.30 3.39 -5.76
CA ASP A 117 -22.36 2.29 -5.53
C ASP A 117 -21.39 2.58 -4.36
N ALA A 118 -21.55 3.67 -3.61
CA ALA A 118 -20.66 4.04 -2.49
C ALA A 118 -20.46 2.89 -1.48
N ALA A 119 -21.53 2.14 -1.17
CA ALA A 119 -21.45 0.97 -0.28
C ALA A 119 -20.58 -0.16 -0.86
N ARG A 120 -20.64 -0.39 -2.18
CA ARG A 120 -19.83 -1.37 -2.88
C ARG A 120 -18.37 -0.92 -2.95
N LYS A 121 -18.12 0.36 -3.25
CA LYS A 121 -16.78 0.97 -3.27
C LYS A 121 -16.11 0.91 -1.91
N ARG A 122 -16.86 1.24 -0.83
CA ARG A 122 -16.42 1.04 0.55
C ARG A 122 -15.94 -0.38 0.78
N ARG A 123 -16.75 -1.38 0.41
CA ARG A 123 -16.37 -2.79 0.57
C ARG A 123 -15.07 -3.11 -0.16
N SER A 124 -14.89 -2.68 -1.41
CA SER A 124 -13.64 -2.87 -2.15
C SER A 124 -12.44 -2.27 -1.44
N VAL A 125 -12.56 -1.05 -0.90
CA VAL A 125 -11.49 -0.41 -0.12
C VAL A 125 -11.21 -1.14 1.19
N THR A 126 -12.25 -1.58 1.92
CA THR A 126 -12.10 -2.37 3.16
C THR A 126 -11.33 -3.66 2.90
N VAL A 127 -11.71 -4.41 1.87
CA VAL A 127 -11.05 -5.66 1.49
C VAL A 127 -9.58 -5.41 1.13
N PHE A 128 -9.30 -4.37 0.34
CA PHE A 128 -7.93 -4.07 -0.07
C PHE A 128 -7.00 -3.73 1.12
N LEU A 129 -7.47 -2.87 2.02
CA LEU A 129 -6.66 -2.31 3.11
C LEU A 129 -6.48 -3.29 4.27
N ILE A 130 -7.55 -3.96 4.70
CA ILE A 130 -7.55 -4.79 5.91
C ILE A 130 -8.02 -6.23 5.68
N GLY A 131 -8.38 -6.62 4.45
CA GLY A 131 -8.79 -7.99 4.13
C GLY A 131 -10.16 -8.40 4.68
N ARG A 132 -10.94 -7.46 5.24
CA ARG A 132 -12.27 -7.73 5.79
C ARG A 132 -13.35 -7.53 4.74
N GLN A 133 -14.39 -8.37 4.78
CA GLN A 133 -15.50 -8.28 3.83
C GLN A 133 -16.44 -7.13 4.15
N SER A 134 -16.44 -6.67 5.41
CA SER A 134 -17.20 -5.52 5.88
C SER A 134 -16.43 -4.75 6.94
N VAL A 135 -16.67 -3.45 6.98
CA VAL A 135 -16.25 -2.56 8.08
C VAL A 135 -16.78 -3.02 9.43
N SER A 136 -17.88 -3.78 9.43
CA SER A 136 -18.48 -4.34 10.64
C SER A 136 -17.60 -5.39 11.33
N GLU A 137 -16.69 -6.01 10.59
CA GLU A 137 -15.74 -7.05 11.04
C GLU A 137 -14.38 -6.46 11.47
N ALA A 138 -14.22 -5.13 11.39
CA ALA A 138 -12.98 -4.47 11.76
C ALA A 138 -12.76 -4.55 13.28
N THR A 139 -11.52 -4.81 13.66
CA THR A 139 -11.03 -4.73 15.03
C THR A 139 -10.87 -3.28 15.47
N ALA A 140 -10.77 -3.03 16.78
CA ALA A 140 -10.57 -1.70 17.34
C ALA A 140 -9.28 -1.05 16.81
N ALA A 141 -8.22 -1.84 16.61
CA ALA A 141 -6.97 -1.40 16.01
C ALA A 141 -7.14 -0.99 14.54
N GLU A 142 -7.79 -1.83 13.72
CA GLU A 142 -8.07 -1.54 12.31
C GLU A 142 -8.98 -0.32 12.16
N GLY A 143 -10.06 -0.25 12.92
CA GLY A 143 -10.99 0.88 12.92
C GLY A 143 -10.30 2.20 13.30
N SER A 144 -9.47 2.20 14.35
CA SER A 144 -8.71 3.38 14.75
C SER A 144 -7.66 3.80 13.71
N ALA A 145 -7.03 2.83 13.04
CA ALA A 145 -6.05 3.12 12.00
C ALA A 145 -6.69 3.69 10.73
N LEU A 146 -7.85 3.16 10.34
CA LEU A 146 -8.58 3.67 9.18
C LEU A 146 -9.19 5.06 9.45
N LEU A 147 -9.72 5.31 10.65
CA LEU A 147 -10.24 6.64 11.00
C LEU A 147 -9.13 7.71 11.02
N ASP A 148 -7.94 7.36 11.49
CA ASP A 148 -6.77 8.26 11.45
C ASP A 148 -6.33 8.61 10.03
N TRP A 149 -6.55 7.70 9.07
CA TRP A 149 -6.30 7.97 7.66
C TRP A 149 -7.41 8.82 7.00
N LEU A 150 -8.67 8.53 7.33
CA LEU A 150 -9.85 9.16 6.72
C LEU A 150 -10.08 10.59 7.21
N LEU A 151 -9.85 10.84 8.49
CA LEU A 151 -10.27 12.08 9.14
C LEU A 151 -9.18 13.14 9.12
N ASP A 152 -9.62 14.39 9.03
CA ASP A 152 -8.73 15.53 9.20
C ASP A 152 -8.32 15.67 10.67
N PRO A 153 -7.02 15.77 11.00
CA PRO A 153 -6.57 15.84 12.38
C PRO A 153 -7.03 17.11 13.11
N ALA A 154 -7.22 18.24 12.40
CA ALA A 154 -7.76 19.45 13.02
C ALA A 154 -9.24 19.26 13.35
N SER A 155 -10.03 18.70 12.42
CA SER A 155 -11.44 18.38 12.67
C SER A 155 -11.65 17.35 13.77
N VAL A 156 -10.73 16.41 13.96
CA VAL A 156 -10.78 15.48 15.11
C VAL A 156 -10.54 16.22 16.42
N ALA A 157 -9.60 17.18 16.45
CA ALA A 157 -9.36 18.00 17.64
C ALA A 157 -10.54 18.92 17.99
N GLU A 158 -11.29 19.35 16.97
CA GLU A 158 -12.50 20.17 17.11
C GLU A 158 -13.78 19.32 17.33
N GLY A 159 -13.69 18.00 17.18
CA GLY A 159 -14.81 17.06 17.38
C GLY A 159 -15.84 17.05 16.23
N THR A 160 -15.53 17.63 15.07
CA THR A 160 -16.41 17.64 13.88
C THR A 160 -16.23 16.39 13.01
N TYR A 161 -15.05 15.75 13.08
CA TYR A 161 -14.72 14.53 12.34
C TYR A 161 -14.91 14.66 10.82
N ASP A 162 -14.51 15.79 10.23
CA ASP A 162 -14.53 15.97 8.78
C ASP A 162 -13.53 15.06 8.07
N LEU A 163 -13.84 14.77 6.80
CA LEU A 163 -12.97 13.98 5.94
C LEU A 163 -11.73 14.79 5.55
N HIS A 164 -10.54 14.18 5.65
CA HIS A 164 -9.32 14.82 5.18
C HIS A 164 -9.39 15.06 3.66
N PRO A 165 -8.95 16.23 3.15
CA PRO A 165 -9.09 16.59 1.72
C PRO A 165 -8.47 15.58 0.75
N ALA A 166 -7.31 15.01 1.11
CA ALA A 166 -6.64 13.99 0.30
C ALA A 166 -7.29 12.59 0.39
N ALA A 167 -8.16 12.31 1.37
CA ALA A 167 -8.71 10.96 1.57
C ALA A 167 -9.58 10.50 0.39
N ARG A 168 -10.30 11.41 -0.27
CA ARG A 168 -11.09 11.08 -1.46
C ARG A 168 -10.21 10.60 -2.61
N GLN A 169 -9.14 11.35 -2.90
CA GLN A 169 -8.20 11.02 -3.97
C GLN A 169 -7.52 9.67 -3.72
N GLU A 170 -7.12 9.41 -2.48
CA GLU A 170 -6.48 8.15 -2.08
C GLU A 170 -7.46 6.97 -2.13
N ALA A 171 -8.70 7.15 -1.64
CA ALA A 171 -9.74 6.14 -1.71
C ALA A 171 -10.06 5.75 -3.17
N GLU A 172 -10.06 6.73 -4.09
CA GLU A 172 -10.25 6.46 -5.50
C GLU A 172 -9.07 5.70 -6.12
N ALA A 173 -7.84 6.06 -5.75
CA ALA A 173 -6.64 5.31 -6.18
C ALA A 173 -6.68 3.86 -5.65
N ILE A 174 -7.09 3.66 -4.40
CA ILE A 174 -7.24 2.32 -3.81
C ILE A 174 -8.33 1.53 -4.52
N LEU A 175 -9.46 2.17 -4.85
CA LEU A 175 -10.53 1.51 -5.58
C LEU A 175 -10.04 1.03 -6.95
N ARG A 176 -9.32 1.87 -7.71
CA ARG A 176 -8.74 1.48 -9.00
C ARG A 176 -7.81 0.28 -8.84
N GLU A 177 -6.93 0.31 -7.85
CA GLU A 177 -6.01 -0.81 -7.55
C GLU A 177 -6.76 -2.09 -7.18
N ALA A 178 -7.81 -1.97 -6.35
CA ALA A 178 -8.63 -3.11 -5.94
C ALA A 178 -9.38 -3.76 -7.12
N LEU A 179 -9.84 -2.96 -8.10
CA LEU A 179 -10.48 -3.47 -9.31
C LEU A 179 -9.48 -4.18 -10.23
N VAL A 180 -8.28 -3.62 -10.40
CA VAL A 180 -7.18 -4.25 -11.14
C VAL A 180 -6.79 -5.60 -10.50
N ALA A 181 -6.60 -5.62 -9.17
CA ALA A 181 -6.27 -6.82 -8.42
C ALA A 181 -7.39 -7.89 -8.45
N ALA A 182 -8.66 -7.48 -8.56
CA ALA A 182 -9.81 -8.38 -8.71
C ALA A 182 -9.96 -8.96 -10.13
N GLY A 183 -9.00 -8.71 -11.03
CA GLY A 183 -9.03 -9.23 -12.40
C GLY A 183 -9.96 -8.46 -13.34
N GLN A 184 -10.46 -7.29 -12.93
CA GLN A 184 -11.08 -6.36 -13.88
C GLN A 184 -9.97 -5.56 -14.57
N THR A 185 -9.31 -6.21 -15.53
CA THR A 185 -8.52 -5.49 -16.53
C THR A 185 -9.50 -4.55 -17.24
N SER A 186 -9.23 -3.25 -17.17
CA SER A 186 -9.94 -2.22 -17.90
C SER A 186 -10.24 -2.71 -19.32
N LEU A 187 -11.52 -2.87 -19.66
CA LEU A 187 -11.91 -3.05 -21.06
C LEU A 187 -11.39 -1.81 -21.81
N PRO A 188 -10.57 -1.96 -22.85
CA PRO A 188 -10.21 -0.82 -23.68
C PRO A 188 -11.48 -0.26 -24.31
N LEU A 189 -11.86 0.95 -23.91
CA LEU A 189 -12.84 1.75 -24.64
C LEU A 189 -12.26 2.03 -26.03
N GLY A 190 -12.81 1.34 -27.03
CA GLY A 190 -12.84 1.77 -28.43
C GLY A 190 -11.54 1.58 -29.21
N ALA A 191 -11.40 0.42 -29.85
CA ALA A 191 -10.84 0.31 -31.20
C ALA A 191 -10.99 -1.12 -31.71
N ASN A 192 -12.06 -1.38 -32.47
CA ASN A 192 -12.02 -2.10 -33.75
C ASN A 192 -13.45 -2.39 -34.22
N GLY A 193 -14.06 -1.37 -34.80
CA GLY A 193 -14.99 -1.63 -35.89
C GLY A 193 -14.16 -2.08 -37.09
N ASN A 194 -14.04 -3.39 -37.30
CA ASN A 194 -13.88 -3.94 -38.65
C ASN A 194 -14.06 -5.46 -38.68
N ARG A 195 -14.65 -5.95 -39.79
CA ARG A 195 -15.05 -7.32 -40.17
C ARG A 195 -16.45 -7.74 -39.73
N MET A 196 -17.32 -8.30 -40.57
CA MET A 196 -17.23 -8.74 -41.98
C MET A 196 -18.66 -9.00 -42.45
N GLY A 197 -18.94 -8.79 -43.74
CA GLY A 197 -20.13 -9.32 -44.42
C GLY A 197 -20.41 -8.52 -45.69
N GLY A 198 -20.23 -9.01 -46.90
CA GLY A 198 -19.80 -10.34 -47.34
C GLY A 198 -19.50 -10.30 -48.83
N ALA A 199 -18.78 -11.30 -49.32
CA ALA A 199 -18.62 -11.56 -50.74
C ALA A 199 -18.48 -13.07 -50.95
N HIS A 200 -19.30 -13.58 -51.90
CA HIS A 200 -19.32 -14.93 -52.49
C HIS A 200 -19.82 -16.05 -51.55
N GLU A 201 -20.80 -16.86 -51.92
CA GLU A 201 -21.07 -17.51 -53.22
C GLU A 201 -22.56 -17.46 -53.64
#